data_AF-A0A9D9P5X5-F1
#
_entry.id   AF-A0A9D9P5X5-F1
#
_cell.length_a   1.000
_cell.length_b   1.000
_cell.length_c   1.000
_cell.angle_alpha   90.00
_cell.angle_beta   90.00
_cell.angle_gamma   90.00
#
_symmetry.space_group_name_H-M   'P 1'
#
loop_
_entity.id
_entity.type
_entity.pdbx_description
1 polymer ?
#
loop_
_entity_poly.entity_id
_entity_poly.type
_entity_poly.pdbx_seq_one_letter_code
_entity_poly.pdbx_strand_id
1 'polypeptide(L)'
;MFMVGQARRDGPEGGWIMNSSLIGKIEKARRYAAEPERVQVQSLHVRFRGEHDVYDVLFADGSWSCTCHSFEALGLGTCSHIMALERLLGPIAPQAVGQAERVS
;
A
#
# COMPACT_ATOMS: atom_id res chain seq x y z
N MET A 1 66.74 30.71 8.10
CA MET A 1 65.87 31.40 9.09
C MET A 1 64.72 31.99 8.28
N PHE A 2 63.54 31.38 8.12
CA PHE A 2 62.72 30.55 9.00
C PHE A 2 62.02 29.42 8.21
N MET A 3 61.84 28.26 8.86
CA MET A 3 60.80 27.29 8.52
C MET A 3 59.44 27.80 9.02
N VAL A 4 58.43 27.91 8.16
CA VAL A 4 56.99 27.83 8.48
C VAL A 4 56.31 27.40 7.18
N GLY A 5 55.48 26.38 7.05
CA GLY A 5 54.86 25.46 7.99
C GLY A 5 53.84 24.70 7.15
N GLN A 6 54.01 23.39 7.04
CA GLN A 6 53.04 22.49 6.44
C GLN A 6 51.73 22.59 7.23
N ALA A 7 50.74 23.30 6.72
CA ALA A 7 49.39 23.28 7.27
C ALA A 7 48.55 22.29 6.45
N ARG A 8 48.56 21.04 6.93
CA ARG A 8 47.54 20.04 6.63
C ARG A 8 46.15 20.67 6.82
N ARG A 9 45.27 20.50 5.84
CA ARG A 9 43.83 20.61 6.08
C ARG A 9 43.26 19.21 6.02
N ASP A 10 43.12 18.65 7.22
CA ASP A 10 42.37 17.43 7.49
C ASP A 10 40.88 17.65 7.13
N GLY A 11 40.22 16.58 6.72
CA GLY A 11 38.94 16.56 5.99
C GLY A 11 37.70 17.10 6.73
N PRO A 12 36.53 16.99 6.09
CA PRO A 12 35.59 16.02 6.63
C PRO A 12 35.47 14.84 5.68
N GLU A 13 35.90 13.68 6.17
CA GLU A 13 35.38 12.41 5.71
C GLU A 13 33.87 12.40 6.03
N GLY A 14 33.09 13.01 5.14
CA GLY A 14 31.69 12.70 5.00
C GLY A 14 31.63 11.27 4.54
N GLY A 15 31.63 10.35 5.50
CA GLY A 15 31.37 8.94 5.29
C GLY A 15 30.06 8.86 4.52
N TRP A 16 30.17 8.71 3.20
CA TRP A 16 29.13 8.16 2.37
C TRP A 16 28.88 6.80 2.97
N ILE A 17 27.94 6.73 3.91
CA ILE A 17 27.36 5.46 4.32
C ILE A 17 26.73 4.95 3.05
N MET A 18 27.51 4.13 2.34
CA MET A 18 27.05 3.23 1.31
C MET A 18 26.04 2.37 2.04
N ASN A 19 24.79 2.84 2.10
CA ASN A 19 23.73 2.12 2.76
C ASN A 19 23.28 1.04 1.80
N SER A 20 24.22 0.15 1.44
CA SER A 20 24.04 -1.02 0.58
C SER A 20 22.86 -1.84 1.08
N SER A 21 22.62 -1.83 2.39
CA SER A 21 21.42 -2.37 3.02
C SER A 21 20.13 -1.66 2.59
N LEU A 22 20.06 -0.32 2.59
CA LEU A 22 18.91 0.44 2.10
C LEU A 22 18.74 0.31 0.58
N ILE A 23 19.82 0.37 -0.20
CA ILE A 23 19.76 0.17 -1.66
C ILE A 23 19.16 -1.20 -1.98
N GLY A 24 19.65 -2.26 -1.32
CA GLY A 24 19.10 -3.60 -1.46
C GLY A 24 17.63 -3.71 -1.02
N LYS A 25 17.21 -2.98 0.02
CA LYS A 25 15.80 -2.92 0.44
C LYS A 25 14.91 -2.20 -0.59
N ILE A 26 15.39 -1.12 -1.20
CA ILE A 26 14.67 -0.39 -2.25
C ILE A 26 14.47 -1.28 -3.49
N GLU A 27 15.51 -1.99 -3.92
CA GLU A 27 15.41 -2.91 -5.06
C GLU A 27 14.45 -4.08 -4.78
N LYS A 28 14.48 -4.64 -3.56
CA LYS A 28 13.52 -5.66 -3.15
C LYS A 28 12.08 -5.11 -3.12
N ALA A 29 11.86 -3.90 -2.59
CA ALA A 29 10.54 -3.29 -2.56
C ALA A 29 9.97 -3.08 -3.97
N ARG A 30 10.79 -2.59 -4.91
CA ARG A 30 10.41 -2.46 -6.32
C ARG A 30 10.03 -3.80 -6.95
N ARG A 31 10.83 -4.84 -6.70
CA ARG A 31 10.55 -6.20 -7.17
C ARG A 31 9.23 -6.73 -6.60
N TYR A 32 9.02 -6.62 -5.29
CA TYR A 32 7.80 -7.14 -4.65
C TYR A 32 6.55 -6.38 -5.08
N ALA A 33 6.65 -5.07 -5.38
CA ALA A 33 5.54 -4.31 -5.95
C ALA A 33 5.15 -4.77 -7.36
N ALA A 34 6.07 -5.40 -8.11
CA ALA A 34 5.80 -5.97 -9.44
C ALA A 34 5.31 -7.43 -9.40
N GLU A 35 5.27 -8.05 -8.22
CA GLU A 35 4.88 -9.45 -7.98
C GLU A 35 3.65 -9.49 -7.04
N PRO A 36 2.48 -8.99 -7.49
CA PRO A 36 1.29 -8.79 -6.65
C PRO A 36 0.74 -10.09 -6.04
N GLU A 37 1.00 -11.25 -6.66
CA GLU A 37 0.64 -12.57 -6.16
C GLU A 37 1.28 -12.92 -4.81
N ARG A 38 2.32 -12.19 -4.40
CA ARG A 38 2.94 -12.33 -3.08
C ARG A 38 2.12 -11.71 -1.96
N VAL A 39 1.13 -10.89 -2.27
CA VAL A 39 0.39 -10.08 -1.31
C VAL A 39 -1.05 -10.56 -1.26
N GLN A 40 -1.56 -10.73 -0.05
CA GLN A 40 -2.97 -10.99 0.21
C GLN A 40 -3.47 -10.02 1.28
N VAL A 41 -4.58 -9.35 1.00
CA VAL A 41 -5.25 -8.50 1.98
C VAL A 41 -6.19 -9.38 2.81
N GLN A 42 -5.85 -9.58 4.09
CA GLN A 42 -6.67 -10.35 5.04
C GLN A 42 -7.82 -9.52 5.61
N SER A 43 -7.55 -8.25 5.91
CA SER A 43 -8.52 -7.29 6.42
C SER A 43 -8.20 -5.89 5.92
N LEU A 44 -9.23 -5.08 5.69
CA LEU A 44 -9.11 -3.70 5.27
C LEU A 44 -10.16 -2.86 5.99
N HIS A 45 -9.79 -1.66 6.44
CA HIS A 45 -10.75 -0.67 6.92
C HIS A 45 -10.36 0.69 6.33
N VAL A 46 -11.24 1.24 5.50
CA VAL A 46 -11.04 2.50 4.80
C VAL A 46 -12.18 3.44 5.09
N ARG A 47 -11.82 4.68 5.42
CA ARG A 47 -12.74 5.80 5.46
C ARG A 47 -12.85 6.42 4.07
N PHE A 48 -13.99 6.22 3.42
CA PHE A 48 -14.27 6.67 2.06
C PHE A 48 -15.09 7.96 2.07
N ARG A 49 -14.54 9.05 1.55
CA ARG A 49 -15.29 10.30 1.38
C ARG A 49 -16.06 10.26 0.07
N GLY A 50 -17.38 10.12 0.15
CA GLY A 50 -18.28 10.29 -0.98
C GLY A 50 -18.66 11.76 -1.17
N GLU A 51 -19.61 12.00 -2.07
CA GLU A 51 -20.18 13.34 -2.29
C GLU A 51 -20.94 13.84 -1.05
N HIS A 52 -21.84 13.00 -0.52
CA HIS A 52 -22.79 13.42 0.51
C HIS A 52 -22.29 13.20 1.94
N ASP A 53 -21.41 12.22 2.15
CA ASP A 53 -20.94 11.84 3.47
C ASP A 53 -19.64 11.03 3.41
N VAL A 54 -19.13 10.67 4.58
CA VAL A 54 -18.00 9.79 4.79
C VAL A 54 -18.49 8.42 5.25
N TYR A 55 -18.07 7.38 4.54
CA TYR A 55 -18.48 6.00 4.77
C TYR A 55 -17.31 5.16 5.24
N ASP A 56 -17.56 4.21 6.12
CA ASP A 56 -16.59 3.20 6.47
C ASP A 56 -16.80 1.98 5.55
N VAL A 57 -15.73 1.56 4.88
CA VAL A 57 -15.69 0.37 4.06
C VAL A 57 -14.75 -0.62 4.71
N LEU A 58 -15.24 -1.81 5.01
CA LEU A 58 -14.49 -2.86 5.67
C LEU A 58 -14.46 -4.11 4.81
N PHE A 59 -13.32 -4.80 4.82
CA PHE A 59 -13.19 -6.18 4.41
C PHE A 59 -12.70 -6.98 5.61
N ALA A 60 -13.48 -7.97 6.04
CA ALA A 60 -13.14 -8.88 7.12
C ALA A 60 -13.82 -10.23 6.91
N ASP A 61 -13.16 -11.31 7.34
CA ASP A 61 -13.68 -12.68 7.28
C ASP A 61 -14.19 -13.08 5.88
N GLY A 62 -13.52 -12.58 4.84
CA GLY A 62 -13.88 -12.88 3.46
C GLY A 62 -15.13 -12.16 2.93
N SER A 63 -15.58 -11.09 3.60
CA SER A 63 -16.77 -10.33 3.24
C SER A 63 -16.50 -8.83 3.21
N TRP A 64 -17.13 -8.15 2.23
CA TRP A 64 -17.15 -6.69 2.17
C TRP A 64 -18.35 -6.15 2.95
N SER A 65 -18.16 -5.01 3.63
CA SER A 65 -19.23 -4.23 4.23
C SER A 65 -18.99 -2.74 4.01
N CYS A 66 -20.07 -1.99 3.85
CA CYS A 66 -20.00 -0.54 3.71
C CYS A 66 -21.18 0.11 4.42
N THR A 67 -20.94 1.20 5.14
CA THR A 67 -21.98 1.96 5.87
C THR A 67 -22.85 2.84 4.97
N CYS A 68 -22.77 2.71 3.64
CA CYS A 68 -23.58 3.51 2.74
C CYS A 68 -24.99 2.93 2.57
N HIS A 69 -25.98 3.82 2.46
CA HIS A 69 -27.39 3.43 2.30
C HIS A 69 -27.60 2.47 1.12
N SER A 70 -26.92 2.67 -0.01
CA SER A 70 -27.08 1.80 -1.18
C SER A 70 -26.63 0.36 -0.93
N PHE A 71 -25.61 0.15 -0.08
CA PHE A 71 -25.14 -1.19 0.25
C PHE A 71 -26.22 -1.95 1.02
N GLU A 72 -26.82 -1.31 2.03
CA GLU A 72 -27.92 -1.88 2.81
C GLU A 72 -29.18 -2.06 1.98
N ALA A 73 -29.55 -1.05 1.18
CA ALA A 73 -30.79 -1.05 0.40
C ALA A 73 -30.79 -2.08 -0.74
N LEU A 74 -29.64 -2.29 -1.40
CA LEU A 74 -29.54 -3.24 -2.51
C LEU A 74 -29.33 -4.68 -2.03
N GLY A 75 -28.67 -4.88 -0.88
CA GLY A 75 -28.41 -6.22 -0.34
C GLY A 75 -27.54 -7.11 -1.26
N LEU A 76 -26.89 -6.53 -2.27
CA LEU A 76 -26.11 -7.24 -3.28
C LEU A 76 -24.69 -7.61 -2.81
N GLY A 77 -24.30 -7.17 -1.60
CA GLY A 77 -22.94 -7.36 -1.09
C GLY A 77 -21.88 -6.50 -1.80
N THR A 78 -22.29 -5.46 -2.53
CA THR A 78 -21.39 -4.49 -3.18
C THR A 78 -22.04 -3.11 -3.29
N CYS A 79 -21.21 -2.07 -3.46
CA CYS A 79 -21.63 -0.70 -3.69
C CYS A 79 -20.55 0.06 -4.47
N SER A 80 -20.84 1.29 -4.91
CA SER A 80 -19.89 2.14 -5.64
C SER A 80 -18.55 2.34 -4.90
N HIS A 81 -18.57 2.38 -3.56
CA HIS A 81 -17.36 2.53 -2.75
C HIS A 81 -16.49 1.27 -2.77
N ILE A 82 -17.11 0.08 -2.65
CA ILE A 82 -16.40 -1.21 -2.77
C ILE A 82 -15.83 -1.34 -4.18
N MET A 83 -16.62 -1.06 -5.22
CA MET A 83 -16.16 -1.07 -6.61
C MET A 83 -15.01 -0.08 -6.87
N ALA A 84 -15.00 1.06 -6.19
CA ALA A 84 -13.91 2.01 -6.27
C ALA A 84 -12.64 1.47 -5.59
N LEU A 85 -12.76 0.85 -4.42
CA LEU A 85 -11.62 0.22 -3.72
C LEU A 85 -11.04 -0.97 -4.50
N GLU A 86 -11.88 -1.82 -5.08
CA GLU A 86 -11.44 -2.92 -5.94
C GLU A 86 -10.59 -2.39 -7.11
N ARG A 87 -10.99 -1.28 -7.73
CA ARG A 87 -10.22 -0.62 -8.81
C ARG A 87 -8.93 0.01 -8.31
N LEU A 88 -8.93 0.62 -7.13
CA LEU A 88 -7.75 1.26 -6.53
C LEU A 88 -6.69 0.23 -6.12
N LEU A 89 -7.13 -0.89 -5.55
CA LEU A 89 -6.26 -1.98 -5.10
C LEU A 89 -5.82 -2.88 -6.27
N GLY A 90 -6.59 -2.92 -7.36
CA GLY A 90 -6.24 -3.65 -8.56
C GLY A 90 -6.00 -5.14 -8.27
N PRO A 91 -4.82 -5.70 -8.61
CA PRO A 91 -4.57 -7.14 -8.48
C PRO A 91 -4.56 -7.65 -7.04
N ILE A 92 -4.38 -6.78 -6.04
CA ILE A 92 -4.37 -7.17 -4.63
C ILE A 92 -5.74 -6.96 -3.94
N ALA A 93 -6.77 -6.60 -4.70
CA ALA A 93 -8.10 -6.40 -4.16
C ALA A 93 -8.61 -7.67 -3.47
N PRO A 94 -9.10 -7.56 -2.21
CA PRO A 94 -9.66 -8.72 -1.51
C PRO A 94 -10.85 -9.32 -2.27
N GLN A 95 -10.84 -10.64 -2.39
CA GLN A 95 -11.91 -11.39 -3.04
C GLN A 95 -12.89 -11.85 -1.97
N ALA A 96 -14.18 -11.54 -2.13
CA ALA A 96 -15.20 -12.08 -1.23
C ALA A 96 -15.38 -13.59 -1.46
N VAL A 97 -15.74 -14.34 -0.42
CA VAL A 97 -15.82 -15.83 -0.42
C VAL A 97 -16.80 -16.42 -1.45
N GLY A 98 -17.61 -15.61 -2.13
CA GLY A 98 -18.48 -16.04 -3.25
C GLY A 98 -18.07 -15.56 -4.66
N GLN A 99 -16.96 -14.83 -4.81
CA GLN A 99 -16.53 -14.28 -6.11
C GLN A 99 -15.53 -15.20 -6.83
N ALA A 100 -14.82 -16.07 -6.12
CA ALA A 100 -13.83 -16.99 -6.69
C ALA A 100 -14.44 -18.07 -7.60
N GLU A 101 -15.69 -18.48 -7.36
CA GLU A 101 -16.34 -19.58 -8.07
C GLU A 101 -16.93 -19.19 -9.45
N ARG A 102 -16.90 -17.91 -9.82
CA ARG A 102 -17.50 -17.40 -11.06
C ARG A 102 -16.52 -17.26 -12.23
N VAL A 103 -15.25 -17.60 -11.99
CA VAL A 103 -14.17 -17.63 -13.00
C VAL A 103 -13.71 -19.09 -13.16
N SER A 104 -14.61 -19.94 -13.63
CA SER A 104 -14.33 -21.32 -14.04
C SER A 104 -15.27 -21.73 -15.16
#